data_AF-A0A1D8G278-F1
#
_entry.id   AF-A0A1D8G278-F1
#
_cell.length_a   1.000
_cell.length_b   1.000
_cell.length_c   1.000
_cell.angle_alpha   90.00
_cell.angle_beta   90.00
_cell.angle_gamma   90.00
#
_symmetry.space_group_name_H-M   'P 1'
#
loop_
_entity.id
_entity.type
_entity.pdbx_description
1 polymer ?
#
loop_
_entity_poly.entity_id
_entity_poly.type
_entity_poly.pdbx_seq_one_letter_code
_entity_poly.pdbx_strand_id
1 'polypeptide(L)'
;MFAPAAERPWLEAWPAVARTGDGNPWTTGMCWLFCRRRGVAVLWVGSVTTPGATGNVYACGPCLAELDHMVRVQAHDRDRGQGGEGTGRAATLAVPAHLPPPCAPSAGTAGACEHRRTRRHRDGKTYCRGCGRQLYL
;
A
#
# COMPACT_ATOMS: atom_id res chain seq x y z
N MET A 1 -8.49 -34.55 -23.60
CA MET A 1 -7.84 -33.92 -24.76
C MET A 1 -7.49 -32.50 -24.32
N PHE A 2 -6.26 -32.27 -23.89
CA PHE A 2 -5.79 -30.94 -23.48
C PHE A 2 -5.50 -30.15 -24.76
N ALA A 3 -6.02 -28.93 -24.87
CA ALA A 3 -5.67 -28.06 -25.99
C ALA A 3 -4.14 -27.87 -26.02
N PRO A 4 -3.48 -28.03 -27.17
CA PRO A 4 -2.07 -27.70 -27.26
C PRO A 4 -1.91 -26.24 -26.86
N ALA A 5 -0.86 -25.94 -26.09
CA ALA A 5 -0.50 -24.57 -25.74
C ALA A 5 -0.39 -23.80 -27.06
N ALA A 6 -1.40 -22.96 -27.34
CA ALA A 6 -1.33 -22.04 -28.46
C ALA A 6 0.00 -21.33 -28.32
N GLU A 7 0.86 -21.48 -29.34
CA GLU A 7 2.08 -20.71 -29.50
C GLU A 7 1.70 -19.27 -29.17
N ARG A 8 2.28 -18.73 -28.10
CA ARG A 8 1.94 -17.39 -27.63
C ARG A 8 2.81 -16.44 -28.43
N PRO A 9 2.32 -15.77 -29.49
CA PRO A 9 3.17 -14.93 -30.35
C PRO A 9 3.83 -13.76 -29.59
N TRP A 10 3.30 -13.37 -28.42
CA TRP A 10 3.93 -12.39 -27.52
C TRP A 10 5.17 -12.89 -26.80
N LEU A 11 5.51 -14.19 -26.90
CA LEU A 11 6.81 -14.71 -26.44
C LEU A 11 7.96 -14.25 -27.35
N GLU A 12 7.68 -13.93 -28.62
CA GLU A 12 8.69 -13.54 -29.60
C GLU A 12 8.82 -12.01 -29.74
N ALA A 13 7.72 -11.27 -29.59
CA ALA A 13 7.72 -9.82 -29.62
C ALA A 13 6.63 -9.22 -28.73
N TRP A 14 7.00 -8.23 -27.91
CA TRP A 14 6.04 -7.53 -27.06
C TRP A 14 5.09 -6.68 -27.90
N PRO A 15 3.76 -6.85 -27.76
CA PRO A 15 2.77 -6.19 -28.61
C PRO A 15 2.81 -4.67 -28.52
N ALA A 16 2.31 -3.99 -29.56
CA ALA A 16 2.18 -2.55 -29.52
C ALA A 16 1.15 -2.12 -28.45
N VAL A 17 1.47 -1.05 -27.72
CA VAL A 17 0.53 -0.41 -26.81
C VAL A 17 -0.65 0.20 -27.57
N ALA A 18 -1.84 0.17 -26.96
CA ALA A 18 -3.06 0.75 -27.54
C ALA A 18 -2.88 2.24 -27.90
N ARG A 19 -3.42 2.64 -29.05
CA ARG A 19 -3.38 4.01 -29.59
C ARG A 19 -4.77 4.44 -30.05
N THR A 20 -5.10 5.72 -29.93
CA THR A 20 -6.38 6.23 -30.43
C THR A 20 -6.56 5.88 -31.91
N GLY A 21 -7.69 5.26 -32.27
CA GLY A 21 -7.99 4.84 -33.65
C GLY A 21 -7.51 3.43 -34.02
N ASP A 22 -7.00 2.65 -33.05
CA ASP A 22 -6.58 1.25 -33.23
C ASP A 22 -7.73 0.21 -33.20
N GLY A 23 -8.98 0.67 -33.26
CA GLY A 23 -10.17 -0.19 -33.16
C GLY A 23 -10.58 -0.57 -31.74
N ASN A 24 -9.84 -0.15 -30.70
CA ASN A 24 -10.28 -0.34 -29.32
C ASN A 24 -11.46 0.60 -28.96
N PRO A 25 -12.27 0.23 -27.95
CA PRO A 25 -13.45 1.01 -27.54
C PRO A 25 -13.05 2.22 -26.68
N TRP A 26 -12.40 3.20 -27.30
CA TRP A 26 -12.08 4.48 -26.67
C TRP A 26 -13.36 5.29 -26.39
N THR A 27 -13.47 5.89 -25.21
CA THR A 27 -14.57 6.78 -24.82
C THR A 27 -14.06 8.15 -24.42
N THR A 28 -14.88 9.20 -24.50
CA THR A 28 -14.51 10.53 -24.01
C THR A 28 -14.67 10.58 -22.50
N GLY A 29 -13.60 10.92 -21.79
CA GLY A 29 -13.63 10.92 -20.33
C GLY A 29 -12.48 11.65 -19.66
N MET A 30 -12.25 11.29 -18.41
CA MET A 30 -11.11 11.74 -17.60
C MET A 30 -10.02 10.68 -17.65
N CYS A 31 -8.77 11.07 -17.89
CA CYS A 31 -7.63 10.17 -17.70
C CYS A 31 -7.33 10.05 -16.20
N TRP A 32 -7.36 8.85 -15.66
CA TRP A 32 -7.15 8.59 -14.24
C TRP A 32 -5.66 8.42 -13.88
N LEU A 33 -4.82 8.17 -14.88
CA LEU A 33 -3.36 8.16 -14.75
C LEU A 33 -2.80 9.59 -14.60
N PHE A 34 -1.52 9.76 -14.91
CA PHE A 34 -0.70 10.89 -14.52
C PHE A 34 -1.18 12.25 -15.05
N CYS A 35 -1.74 12.33 -16.27
CA CYS A 35 -2.06 13.64 -16.87
C CYS A 35 -3.37 14.28 -16.39
N ARG A 36 -4.29 13.51 -15.80
CA ARG A 36 -5.57 14.01 -15.23
C ARG A 36 -6.40 14.93 -16.14
N ARG A 37 -6.24 14.82 -17.47
CA ARG A 37 -6.99 15.61 -18.46
C ARG A 37 -8.42 15.09 -18.62
N ARG A 38 -9.37 16.01 -18.78
CA ARG A 38 -10.81 15.75 -19.04
C ARG A 38 -11.12 15.95 -20.52
N GLY A 39 -12.19 15.32 -21.00
CA GLY A 39 -12.67 15.48 -22.37
C GLY A 39 -11.76 14.84 -23.42
N VAL A 40 -10.90 13.91 -23.02
CA VAL A 40 -9.96 13.21 -23.91
C VAL A 40 -10.43 11.80 -24.18
N ALA A 41 -10.00 11.21 -25.30
CA ALA A 41 -10.19 9.78 -25.56
C ALA A 41 -9.43 8.95 -24.52
N VAL A 42 -10.16 8.09 -23.81
CA VAL A 42 -9.65 7.18 -22.78
C VAL A 42 -10.11 5.76 -23.02
N LEU A 43 -9.25 4.80 -22.70
CA LEU A 43 -9.51 3.37 -22.76
C LEU A 43 -9.61 2.80 -21.34
N TRP A 44 -10.48 1.81 -21.14
CA TRP A 44 -10.57 1.09 -19.87
C TRP A 44 -9.31 0.23 -19.68
N VAL A 45 -8.65 0.39 -18.52
CA VAL A 45 -7.40 -0.30 -18.17
C VAL A 45 -7.63 -1.44 -17.19
N GLY A 46 -8.68 -1.34 -16.37
CA GLY A 46 -9.01 -2.35 -15.37
C GLY A 46 -9.90 -1.78 -14.27
N SER A 47 -10.14 -2.58 -13.23
CA SER A 47 -10.90 -2.17 -12.05
C SER A 47 -9.97 -1.92 -10.86
N VAL A 48 -10.36 -0.99 -10.00
CA VAL A 48 -9.71 -0.73 -8.72
C VAL A 48 -10.72 -0.82 -7.59
N THR A 49 -10.33 -1.45 -6.50
CA THR A 49 -11.17 -1.63 -5.32
C THR A 49 -10.63 -0.81 -4.16
N THR A 50 -11.52 -0.06 -3.52
CA THR A 50 -11.29 0.58 -2.23
C THR A 50 -12.27 -0.03 -1.21
N PRO A 51 -12.04 0.12 0.11
CA PRO A 51 -13.07 -0.21 1.09
C PRO A 51 -14.37 0.52 0.75
N GLY A 52 -15.43 -0.25 0.50
CA GLY A 52 -16.77 0.27 0.20
C GLY A 52 -17.04 0.65 -1.25
N ALA A 53 -16.09 0.55 -2.20
CA ALA A 53 -16.36 0.85 -3.60
C ALA A 53 -15.43 0.14 -4.59
N THR A 54 -15.95 -0.13 -5.79
CA THR A 54 -15.17 -0.58 -6.95
C THR A 54 -15.34 0.44 -8.07
N GLY A 55 -14.24 0.88 -8.67
CA GLY A 55 -14.22 1.84 -9.78
C GLY A 55 -13.47 1.29 -10.99
N ASN A 56 -13.81 1.78 -12.18
CA ASN A 56 -13.09 1.48 -13.42
C ASN A 56 -12.02 2.54 -13.67
N VAL A 57 -10.80 2.10 -13.97
CA VAL A 57 -9.67 2.95 -14.30
C VAL A 57 -9.63 3.17 -15.81
N TYR A 58 -9.56 4.44 -16.23
CA TYR A 58 -9.49 4.84 -17.63
C TYR A 58 -8.24 5.66 -17.91
N ALA A 59 -7.60 5.48 -19.07
CA ALA A 59 -6.36 6.15 -19.43
C ALA A 59 -6.34 6.63 -20.89
N CYS A 60 -5.74 7.79 -21.14
CA CYS A 60 -5.54 8.29 -22.51
C CYS A 60 -4.30 7.66 -23.17
N GLY A 61 -4.26 7.64 -24.50
CA GLY A 61 -3.18 7.04 -25.30
C GLY A 61 -1.76 7.41 -24.86
N PRO A 62 -1.43 8.71 -24.69
CA PRO A 62 -0.10 9.11 -24.22
C PRO A 62 0.27 8.54 -22.84
N CYS A 63 -0.68 8.47 -21.90
CA CYS A 63 -0.40 7.89 -20.58
C CYS A 63 -0.30 6.36 -20.62
N LEU A 64 -1.00 5.70 -21.55
CA LEU A 64 -0.84 4.26 -21.77
C LEU A 64 0.53 3.93 -22.36
N ALA A 65 1.02 4.73 -23.31
CA ALA A 65 2.37 4.57 -23.86
C ALA A 65 3.45 4.71 -22.78
N GLU A 66 3.31 5.70 -21.89
CA GLU A 66 4.24 5.88 -20.77
C GLU A 66 4.17 4.70 -19.78
N LEU A 67 2.97 4.22 -19.44
CA LEU A 67 2.81 3.08 -18.56
C LEU A 67 3.44 1.81 -19.15
N ASP A 68 3.23 1.55 -20.45
CA ASP A 68 3.85 0.44 -21.18
C ASP A 68 5.38 0.55 -21.18
N HIS A 69 5.93 1.75 -21.39
CA HIS A 69 7.36 2.00 -21.30
C HIS A 69 7.93 1.63 -19.92
N MET A 70 7.31 2.10 -18.83
CA MET A 70 7.74 1.79 -17.47
C MET A 70 7.68 0.28 -17.16
N VAL A 71 6.62 -0.40 -17.60
CA VAL A 71 6.47 -1.85 -17.42
C VAL A 71 7.57 -2.61 -18.16
N ARG A 72 7.92 -2.20 -19.38
CA ARG A 72 9.02 -2.80 -20.16
C ARG A 72 10.36 -2.63 -19.46
N VAL A 73 10.67 -1.43 -18.98
CA VAL A 73 11.91 -1.16 -18.21
C VAL A 73 11.97 -2.09 -17.01
N GLN A 74 10.89 -2.18 -16.22
CA GLN A 74 10.83 -3.04 -15.05
C GLN A 74 10.97 -4.54 -15.40
N ALA A 75 10.40 -5.00 -16.51
CA ALA A 75 10.55 -6.37 -16.98
C ALA A 75 12.00 -6.68 -17.35
N HIS A 76 12.64 -5.80 -18.12
CA HIS A 76 14.06 -5.92 -18.48
C HIS A 76 14.99 -5.92 -17.26
N ASP A 77 14.68 -5.13 -16.22
CA ASP A 77 15.47 -5.12 -14.98
C ASP A 77 15.32 -6.44 -14.20
N ARG A 78 14.10 -7.02 -14.15
CA ARG A 78 13.87 -8.33 -13.52
C ARG A 78 14.62 -9.45 -14.24
N ASP A 79 14.60 -9.46 -15.57
CA ASP A 79 15.28 -10.48 -16.38
C ASP A 79 16.80 -10.43 -16.21
N ARG A 80 17.36 -9.23 -15.97
CA ARG A 80 18.79 -9.05 -15.65
C ARG A 80 19.17 -9.49 -14.24
N GLY A 81 18.20 -9.54 -13.31
CA GLY A 81 18.43 -9.80 -11.87
C GLY A 81 17.96 -11.18 -11.37
N GLN A 82 17.90 -12.20 -12.22
CA GLN A 82 17.30 -13.53 -11.97
C GLN A 82 17.30 -13.99 -10.50
N GLY A 83 16.11 -14.07 -9.89
CA GLY A 83 15.85 -14.96 -8.74
C GLY A 83 15.02 -14.43 -7.57
N GLY A 84 14.52 -13.19 -7.60
CA GLY A 84 13.62 -12.70 -6.55
C GLY A 84 12.16 -12.83 -6.96
N GLU A 85 11.47 -13.90 -6.54
CA GLU A 85 10.03 -14.08 -6.68
C GLU A 85 9.29 -13.08 -5.78
N GLY A 86 9.34 -11.81 -6.17
CA GLY A 86 8.56 -10.74 -5.58
C GLY A 86 7.13 -10.90 -6.05
N THR A 87 6.34 -11.73 -5.37
CA THR A 87 4.88 -11.62 -5.35
C THR A 87 4.54 -10.27 -4.74
N GLY A 88 4.68 -9.22 -5.56
CA GLY A 88 4.32 -7.86 -5.21
C GLY A 88 2.84 -7.85 -4.92
N ARG A 89 2.49 -7.94 -3.64
CA ARG A 89 1.11 -7.78 -3.20
C ARG A 89 0.66 -6.42 -3.72
N ALA A 90 -0.41 -6.42 -4.52
CA ALA A 90 -1.00 -5.18 -4.99
C ALA A 90 -1.30 -4.29 -3.78
N ALA A 91 -0.86 -3.04 -3.84
CA ALA A 91 -1.12 -2.09 -2.77
C ALA A 91 -2.63 -1.93 -2.60
N THR A 92 -3.13 -2.16 -1.38
CA THR A 92 -4.49 -1.78 -1.05
C THR A 92 -4.52 -0.25 -1.00
N LEU A 93 -5.31 0.39 -1.87
CA LEU A 93 -5.35 1.86 -1.95
C LEU A 93 -5.80 2.54 -0.65
N ALA A 94 -6.50 1.80 0.21
CA ALA A 94 -6.75 2.23 1.57
C ALA A 94 -5.85 1.45 2.52
N VAL A 95 -4.95 2.18 3.16
CA VAL A 95 -4.36 1.76 4.43
C VAL A 95 -5.40 2.09 5.51
N PRO A 96 -5.69 1.19 6.48
CA PRO A 96 -6.44 1.57 7.66
C PRO A 96 -5.84 2.88 8.21
N ALA A 97 -6.68 3.84 8.61
CA ALA A 97 -6.17 4.97 9.36
C ALA A 97 -5.30 4.41 10.49
N HIS A 98 -4.09 4.94 10.67
CA HIS A 98 -3.29 4.57 11.82
C HIS A 98 -4.17 4.84 13.04
N LEU A 99 -4.66 3.78 13.67
CA LEU A 99 -5.22 3.89 14.99
C LEU A 99 -3.98 3.75 15.87
N PRO A 100 -3.55 4.81 16.58
CA PRO A 100 -2.55 4.61 17.60
C PRO A 100 -3.03 3.44 18.47
N PRO A 101 -2.14 2.51 18.85
CA PRO A 101 -2.52 1.45 19.78
C PRO A 101 -3.26 2.10 20.94
N PRO A 102 -4.38 1.52 21.41
CA PRO A 102 -5.09 2.07 22.57
C PRO A 102 -4.03 2.34 23.62
N CYS A 103 -3.92 3.60 24.03
CA CYS A 103 -2.83 4.06 24.88
C CYS A 103 -2.60 3.01 25.96
N ALA A 104 -1.47 2.29 25.87
CA ALA A 104 -1.03 1.51 27.00
C ALA A 104 -1.02 2.48 28.17
N PRO A 105 -1.59 2.11 29.34
CA PRO A 105 -1.74 3.05 30.45
C PRO A 105 -0.39 3.69 30.69
N SER A 106 -0.36 5.01 30.48
CA SER A 106 0.83 5.83 30.57
C SER A 106 1.49 5.56 31.91
N ALA A 107 2.69 4.99 31.86
CA ALA A 107 3.64 5.11 32.94
C ALA A 107 3.91 6.60 33.13
N GLY A 108 3.15 7.27 33.99
CA GLY A 108 3.34 8.70 34.23
C GLY A 108 2.11 9.55 34.52
N THR A 109 0.93 8.97 34.82
CA THR A 109 -0.08 9.70 35.58
C THR A 109 0.00 9.21 37.01
N ALA A 110 0.24 10.12 37.95
CA ALA A 110 0.17 9.86 39.37
C ALA A 110 -1.26 9.44 39.75
N GLY A 111 -1.60 8.17 39.48
CA GLY A 111 -2.72 7.52 40.14
C GLY A 111 -2.44 7.59 41.64
N ALA A 112 -3.43 8.04 42.41
CA ALA A 112 -3.34 8.16 43.86
C ALA A 112 -2.87 6.83 44.46
N CYS A 113 -1.57 6.71 44.70
CA CYS A 113 -1.03 5.56 45.37
C CYS A 113 -1.35 5.76 46.84
N GLU A 114 -2.23 4.94 47.41
CA GLU A 114 -2.58 5.01 48.84
C GLU A 114 -1.39 4.67 49.78
N HIS A 115 -0.20 4.46 49.23
CA HIS A 115 1.06 4.20 49.94
C HIS A 115 0.99 3.12 51.02
N ARG A 116 0.00 2.21 50.92
CA ARG A 116 -0.31 1.20 51.93
C ARG A 116 0.72 0.06 51.99
N ARG A 117 1.48 -0.16 50.91
CA ARG A 117 2.53 -1.18 50.82
C ARG A 117 3.91 -0.53 50.82
N THR A 118 4.53 -0.48 51.98
CA THR A 118 5.87 0.12 52.19
C THR A 118 6.97 -0.93 52.29
N ARG A 119 8.19 -0.55 51.92
CA ARG A 119 9.42 -1.32 52.14
C ARG A 119 10.43 -0.39 52.78
N ARG A 120 10.99 -0.79 53.92
CA ARG A 120 12.11 -0.09 54.54
C ARG A 120 13.40 -0.51 53.87
N HIS A 121 14.18 0.47 53.46
CA HIS A 121 15.46 0.26 52.82
C HIS A 121 16.58 0.30 53.87
N ARG A 122 17.78 -0.20 53.52
CA ARG A 122 18.86 -0.46 54.49
C ARG A 122 19.44 0.83 55.11
N ASP A 123 19.18 1.96 54.47
CA ASP A 123 19.51 3.33 54.90
C ASP A 123 18.45 3.96 55.83
N GLY A 124 17.48 3.16 56.30
CA GLY A 124 16.44 3.60 57.24
C GLY A 124 15.27 4.36 56.59
N LYS A 125 15.36 4.65 55.29
CA LYS A 125 14.30 5.36 54.54
C LYS A 125 13.18 4.40 54.14
N THR A 126 11.95 4.89 54.17
CA THR A 126 10.76 4.09 53.82
C THR A 126 10.30 4.47 52.41
N TYR A 127 10.14 3.48 51.55
CA TYR A 127 9.69 3.68 50.16
C TYR A 127 8.40 2.91 49.89
N CYS A 128 7.56 3.44 49.02
CA CYS A 128 6.38 2.73 48.54
C CYS A 128 6.78 1.67 47.50
N ARG A 129 6.33 0.42 47.67
CA ARG A 129 6.60 -0.65 46.68
C ARG A 129 5.88 -0.46 45.35
N GLY A 130 4.78 0.30 45.33
CA GLY A 130 3.96 0.49 44.13
C GLY A 130 4.50 1.57 43.19
N CYS A 131 4.93 2.71 43.73
CA CYS A 131 5.39 3.85 42.94
C CYS A 131 6.86 4.22 43.16
N GLY A 132 7.58 3.52 44.04
CA GLY A 132 9.01 3.75 44.29
C GLY A 132 9.35 5.06 45.02
N ARG A 133 8.36 5.86 45.41
CA ARG A 133 8.57 7.17 46.05
C ARG A 133 8.90 7.01 47.54
N GLN A 134 9.80 7.85 48.05
CA GLN A 134 10.13 7.92 49.48
C GLN A 134 8.95 8.51 50.26
N LEU A 135 8.62 7.91 51.40
CA LEU A 135 7.60 8.37 52.33
C LEU A 135 8.29 8.93 53.58
N TYR A 136 7.94 10.17 53.91
CA TYR A 136 8.31 10.79 55.17
C TYR A 136 7.16 10.52 56.14
N LEU A 137 7.33 9.48 56.95
CA LEU A 137 6.45 9.14 58.06
C LEU A 137 6.97 9.81 59.34
#